data_AF-X1DY21-F1
#
_entry.id   AF-X1DY21-F1
#
_cell.length_a   1.000
_cell.length_b   1.000
_cell.length_c   1.000
_cell.angle_alpha   90.00
_cell.angle_beta   90.00
_cell.angle_gamma   90.00
#
_symmetry.space_group_name_H-M   'P 1'
#
loop_
_entity.id
_entity.type
_entity.pdbx_description
1 polymer ?
#
loop_
_entity_poly.entity_id
_entity_poly.type
_entity_poly.pdbx_seq_one_letter_code
_entity_poly.pdbx_strand_id
1 'polypeptide(L)' 'MLKLYNTLTRKKDVFKPIHKGKVGLYSCGPTVYSYQHIGNLRTYIFSDI' A
#
# COMPACT_ATOMS: atom_id res chain seq x y z
N MET A 1 6.61 10.07 14.28
CA MET A 1 7.09 10.10 12.88
C MET A 1 6.78 8.77 12.23
N LEU A 2 6.06 8.77 11.10
CA LEU A 2 5.64 7.55 10.40
C LEU A 2 6.87 6.79 9.85
N LYS A 3 6.90 5.47 10.05
CA LYS A 3 7.90 4.56 9.46
C LYS A 3 7.17 3.44 8.73
N LEU A 4 7.57 3.17 7.50
CA LEU A 4 7.01 2.11 6.67
C LEU A 4 8.08 1.07 6.35
N TYR A 5 7.68 -0.20 6.29
CA TYR A 5 8.58 -1.23 5.79
C TYR A 5 8.74 -1.06 4.28
N ASN A 6 9.97 -0.84 3.83
CA ASN A 6 10.27 -0.64 2.43
C ASN A 6 10.90 -1.91 1.86
N THR A 7 10.18 -2.58 0.97
CA THR A 7 10.64 -3.83 0.36
C THR A 7 11.94 -3.67 -0.44
N LEU A 8 12.22 -2.48 -1.00
CA LEU A 8 13.45 -2.19 -1.73
C LEU A 8 14.70 -2.25 -0.84
N THR A 9 14.57 -1.78 0.41
CA THR A 9 15.68 -1.70 1.38
C THR A 9 15.61 -2.77 2.47
N ARG A 10 14.50 -3.53 2.52
CA ARG A 10 14.18 -4.58 3.49
C ARG A 10 14.20 -4.13 4.95
N LYS A 11 13.93 -2.86 5.22
CA LYS A 11 13.92 -2.28 6.58
C LYS A 11 12.78 -1.29 6.75
N LYS A 12 12.56 -0.87 8.01
CA LYS A 12 11.61 0.22 8.33
C LYS A 12 12.29 1.56 8.07
N ASP A 13 11.92 2.20 6.97
CA ASP A 13 12.41 3.53 6.60
C ASP A 13 11.47 4.62 7.13
N VAL A 14 12.02 5.81 7.34
CA VAL A 14 11.23 7.00 7.70
C VAL A 14 10.44 7.45 6.47
N PHE A 15 9.11 7.54 6.61
CA PHE A 15 8.29 8.06 5.53
C PHE A 15 8.52 9.57 5.35
N LYS A 16 8.87 9.97 4.12
CA LYS A 16 9.03 11.37 3.72
C LYS A 16 8.26 11.60 2.42
N PRO A 17 7.23 12.46 2.40
CA PRO A 17 6.46 12.71 1.19
C PRO A 17 7.30 13.46 0.14
N ILE A 18 7.02 13.23 -1.14
CA ILE A 18 7.67 13.94 -2.26
C ILE A 18 7.29 15.42 -2.24
N HIS A 19 6.02 15.73 -1.93
CA HIS A 19 5.50 17.09 -1.78
C HIS A 19 4.98 17.30 -0.36
N LYS A 20 5.36 18.40 0.29
CA LYS A 20 4.94 18.70 1.67
C LYS A 20 3.40 18.71 1.76
N GLY A 21 2.86 17.92 2.69
CA GLY A 21 1.41 17.82 2.93
C GLY A 21 0.62 17.02 1.89
N LYS A 22 1.28 16.37 0.91
CA LYS A 22 0.61 15.54 -0.10
C LYS A 22 1.31 14.20 -0.25
N VAL A 23 0.52 13.13 -0.38
CA VAL A 23 1.00 11.77 -0.60
C VAL A 23 0.25 11.18 -1.79
N GLY A 24 0.99 10.57 -2.72
CA GLY A 24 0.42 9.69 -3.74
C GLY A 24 0.63 8.24 -3.30
N LEU A 25 -0.42 7.43 -3.43
CA LEU A 25 -0.39 6.00 -3.15
C LEU A 25 -1.05 5.26 -4.31
N TYR A 26 -0.44 4.17 -4.74
CA TYR A 26 -1.00 3.27 -5.75
C TYR A 26 -1.00 1.84 -5.18
N SER A 27 -2.13 1.16 -5.32
CA SER A 27 -2.30 -0.25 -5.01
C SER A 27 -2.94 -0.94 -6.21
N CYS A 28 -2.41 -2.11 -6.59
CA CYS A 28 -2.92 -2.82 -7.77
C CYS A 28 -4.37 -3.29 -7.56
N GLY A 29 -5.19 -3.13 -8.60
CA GLY A 29 -6.58 -3.62 -8.62
C GLY A 29 -6.70 -5.14 -8.91
N PRO A 30 -7.93 -5.68 -8.90
CA PRO A 30 -8.19 -7.07 -9.22
C PRO A 30 -8.23 -7.29 -10.75
N THR A 31 -7.98 -8.51 -11.19
CA THR A 31 -8.39 -8.94 -12.54
C THR A 31 -9.88 -9.30 -12.51
N VAL A 32 -10.68 -8.73 -13.40
CA VAL A 32 -12.16 -8.71 -13.30
C VAL A 32 -12.90 -9.86 -14.01
N TYR A 33 -12.27 -11.03 -14.16
CA TYR A 33 -12.92 -12.18 -14.82
C TYR A 33 -13.69 -13.08 -13.85
N SER A 34 -13.58 -12.88 -12.54
CA SER A 34 -14.22 -13.71 -11.51
C SER A 34 -14.41 -12.95 -10.20
N TYR A 35 -15.08 -13.58 -9.24
CA TYR A 35 -15.29 -13.05 -7.89
C TYR A 35 -13.97 -12.92 -7.11
N GLN A 36 -13.86 -11.86 -6.32
CA GLN A 36 -12.73 -11.65 -5.42
C GLN A 36 -12.80 -12.64 -4.25
N HIS A 37 -11.67 -13.28 -3.96
CA HIS A 37 -11.55 -14.15 -2.78
C HIS A 37 -11.00 -13.38 -1.58
N ILE A 38 -11.07 -13.98 -0.39
CA ILE A 38 -10.66 -13.36 0.88
C ILE A 38 -9.23 -12.80 0.86
N GLY A 39 -8.34 -13.45 0.11
CA GLY A 39 -6.96 -12.98 -0.11
C GLY A 39 -6.88 -11.64 -0.84
N ASN A 40 -7.72 -11.38 -1.85
CA ASN A 40 -7.75 -10.08 -2.51
C ASN A 40 -8.28 -9.02 -1.56
N LEU A 41 -9.39 -9.32 -0.85
CA LEU A 41 -10.05 -8.39 0.07
C LEU A 41 -9.15 -7.99 1.24
N ARG A 42 -8.35 -8.91 1.77
CA ARG A 42 -7.35 -8.61 2.81
C ARG A 42 -6.37 -7.53 2.37
N THR A 43 -5.90 -7.60 1.12
CA THR A 43 -4.96 -6.60 0.57
C THR A 43 -5.62 -5.24 0.40
N TYR A 44 -6.90 -5.19 0.02
CA TYR A 44 -7.62 -3.92 -0.09
C TYR A 44 -7.89 -3.28 1.26
N ILE A 45 -8.32 -4.06 2.26
CA ILE A 45 -8.48 -3.55 3.63
C ILE A 45 -7.14 -3.06 4.19
N PHE A 46 -6.04 -3.77 3.90
CA PHE A 46 -4.70 -3.32 4.28
C PHE A 46 -4.27 -2.02 3.60
N SER A 47 -4.70 -1.77 2.36
CA SER A 47 -4.37 -0.54 1.63
C SER A 47 -5.27 0.65 2.01
N ASP A 48 -6.44 0.38 2.59
CA ASP A 48 -7.43 1.37 3.05
C ASP A 48 -7.05 1.99 4.41
N ILE A 49 -6.45 1.18 5.30
CA ILE A 49 -5.98 1.58 6.65
C ILE A 49 -4.60 2.27 6.59
#